data_AF-A0A353M285-F1
#
_entry.id   AF-A0A353M285-F1
#
_cell.length_a   1.000
_cell.length_b   1.000
_cell.length_c   1.000
_cell.angle_alpha   90.00
_cell.angle_beta   90.00
_cell.angle_gamma   90.00
#
_symmetry.space_group_name_H-M   'P 1'
#
loop_
_entity.id
_entity.type
_entity.pdbx_description
1 polymer ?
#
loop_
_entity_poly.entity_id
_entity_poly.type
_entity_poly.pdbx_seq_one_letter_code
_entity_poly.pdbx_strand_id
1 'polypeptide(L)'
;LDRIEILRELRQGVFDVLVGINLLREGLDLPEVSLVAILDADQEGFLRSSTSLVQTIGRAARNVAGKVIMYADRVTDSMRYAMDETNRRRA
;
A
#
# COMPACT_ATOMS: atom_id res chain seq x y z
N LEU A 1 -4.07 7.97 20.66
CA LEU A 1 -4.46 6.74 19.97
C LEU A 1 -3.21 5.92 19.73
N ASP A 2 -3.15 4.74 20.33
CA ASP A 2 -2.05 3.81 20.08
C ASP A 2 -2.22 3.23 18.67
N ARG A 3 -1.14 3.18 17.87
CA ARG A 3 -1.15 2.59 16.53
C ARG A 3 -1.66 1.15 16.57
N ILE A 4 -1.35 0.42 17.62
CA ILE A 4 -1.78 -0.97 17.80
C ILE A 4 -3.30 -1.06 17.89
N GLU A 5 -3.93 -0.12 18.58
CA GLU A 5 -5.38 -0.07 18.75
C GLU A 5 -6.11 0.22 17.43
N ILE A 6 -5.64 1.20 16.66
CA ILE A 6 -6.17 1.52 15.32
C ILE A 6 -6.12 0.27 14.42
N LEU A 7 -5.00 -0.45 14.41
CA LEU A 7 -4.88 -1.64 13.56
C LEU A 7 -5.78 -2.78 14.02
N ARG A 8 -5.97 -2.94 15.33
CA ARG A 8 -6.90 -3.91 15.89
C ARG A 8 -8.34 -3.58 15.50
N GLU A 9 -8.74 -2.31 15.61
CA GLU A 9 -10.07 -1.84 15.24
C GLU A 9 -10.37 -2.03 13.74
N LEU A 10 -9.38 -1.77 12.86
CA LEU A 10 -9.49 -2.08 11.43
C LEU A 10 -9.75 -3.58 11.19
N ARG A 11 -8.98 -4.45 11.85
CA ARG A 11 -9.15 -5.92 11.72
C ARG A 11 -10.48 -6.41 12.30
N GLN A 12 -11.01 -5.73 13.31
CA GLN A 12 -12.31 -6.03 13.92
C GLN A 12 -13.49 -5.46 13.12
N GLY A 13 -13.23 -4.67 12.06
CA GLY A 13 -14.28 -4.04 11.28
C GLY A 13 -14.99 -2.90 12.01
N VAL A 14 -14.35 -2.30 13.03
CA VAL A 14 -14.86 -1.09 13.69
C VAL A 14 -14.88 0.08 12.71
N PHE A 15 -13.93 0.09 11.78
CA PHE A 15 -13.94 0.92 10.59
C PHE A 15 -13.33 0.17 9.41
N ASP A 16 -13.71 0.57 8.20
CA ASP A 16 -13.34 -0.13 6.96
C ASP A 16 -12.12 0.48 6.24
N VAL A 17 -11.77 1.72 6.57
CA VAL A 17 -10.75 2.50 5.84
C VAL A 17 -9.75 3.14 6.80
N LEU A 18 -8.47 2.98 6.50
CA LEU A 18 -7.37 3.65 7.19
C LEU A 18 -6.64 4.58 6.22
N VAL A 19 -6.50 5.86 6.59
CA VAL A 19 -5.84 6.90 5.78
C VAL A 19 -4.58 7.42 6.49
N GLY A 20 -3.49 7.59 5.75
CA GLY A 20 -2.27 8.20 6.29
C GLY A 20 -1.11 8.25 5.30
N ILE A 21 -0.03 8.92 5.72
CA ILE A 21 1.09 9.33 4.86
C ILE A 21 2.17 8.24 4.76
N ASN A 22 2.59 7.74 5.91
CA ASN A 22 3.47 6.58 6.03
C ASN A 22 2.79 5.62 7.00
N LEU A 23 1.72 5.02 6.50
CA LEU A 23 0.84 4.20 7.32
C LEU A 23 1.59 3.02 7.96
N LEU A 24 2.75 2.60 7.44
CA LEU A 24 3.20 1.24 7.64
C LEU A 24 4.73 1.11 7.76
N ARG A 25 5.20 0.99 8.99
CA ARG A 25 6.54 0.44 9.28
C ARG A 25 6.56 -1.08 9.01
N GLU A 26 7.72 -1.69 9.15
CA GLU A 26 7.89 -3.14 9.05
C GLU A 26 6.92 -3.90 9.99
N GLY A 27 6.46 -5.08 9.59
CA GLY A 27 5.63 -5.97 10.43
C GLY A 27 4.10 -5.82 10.30
N LEU A 28 3.61 -4.96 9.41
CA LEU A 28 2.18 -4.85 9.11
C LEU A 28 1.73 -5.86 8.06
N ASP A 29 1.28 -7.03 8.53
CA ASP A 29 0.56 -8.05 7.75
C ASP A 29 -0.95 -7.81 7.93
N LEU A 30 -1.68 -7.43 6.88
CA LEU A 30 -3.11 -7.09 6.94
C LEU A 30 -3.89 -7.92 5.92
N PRO A 31 -4.18 -9.20 6.19
CA PRO A 31 -4.90 -10.06 5.25
C PRO A 31 -6.31 -9.56 4.93
N GLU A 32 -6.91 -8.76 5.80
CA GLU A 32 -8.23 -8.15 5.63
C GLU A 32 -8.23 -7.04 4.56
N VAL A 33 -7.08 -6.46 4.25
CA VAL A 33 -6.96 -5.36 3.28
C VAL A 33 -6.95 -5.91 1.86
N SER A 34 -8.07 -5.72 1.16
CA SER A 34 -8.22 -6.08 -0.25
C SER A 34 -7.88 -4.93 -1.21
N LEU A 35 -7.83 -3.68 -0.73
CA LEU A 35 -7.55 -2.50 -1.56
C LEU A 35 -6.55 -1.57 -0.89
N VAL A 36 -5.53 -1.16 -1.65
CA VAL A 36 -4.64 -0.05 -1.30
C VAL A 36 -4.77 1.05 -2.36
N ALA A 37 -5.07 2.27 -1.94
CA ALA A 37 -5.10 3.43 -2.81
C ALA A 37 -3.90 4.34 -2.50
N ILE A 38 -3.10 4.66 -3.52
CA ILE A 38 -1.97 5.58 -3.43
C ILE A 38 -2.35 6.85 -4.19
N LEU A 39 -2.62 7.92 -3.45
CA LEU A 39 -2.84 9.25 -4.01
C LEU A 39 -1.50 9.90 -4.37
N ASP A 40 -1.49 10.73 -5.40
CA ASP A 40 -0.30 11.45 -5.86
C ASP A 40 0.90 10.50 -6.06
N ALA A 41 0.67 9.40 -6.78
CA ALA A 41 1.65 8.32 -6.94
C ALA A 41 2.87 8.74 -7.79
N ASP A 42 2.73 9.79 -8.61
CA ASP A 42 3.78 10.36 -9.47
C ASP A 42 4.53 11.55 -8.87
N GLN A 43 4.20 11.96 -7.64
CA GLN A 43 4.94 12.97 -6.91
C GLN A 43 6.24 12.38 -6.34
N GLU A 44 7.34 12.56 -7.07
CA GLU A 44 8.64 12.00 -6.71
C GLU A 44 9.13 12.50 -5.33
N GLY A 45 9.77 11.61 -4.59
CA GLY A 45 10.26 11.88 -3.24
C GLY A 45 10.36 10.59 -2.43
N PHE A 46 10.73 10.72 -1.15
CA PHE A 46 10.96 9.58 -0.27
C PHE A 46 9.78 8.59 -0.26
N LEU A 47 8.56 9.09 -0.09
CA LEU A 47 7.33 8.27 0.01
C LEU A 47 6.86 7.66 -1.31
N ARG A 48 7.45 8.06 -2.44
CA ARG A 48 7.14 7.56 -3.79
C ARG A 48 8.36 6.98 -4.51
N SER A 49 9.43 6.73 -3.75
CA SER A 49 10.57 5.97 -4.24
C SER A 49 10.14 4.55 -4.64
N SER A 50 10.92 3.92 -5.53
CA SER A 50 10.65 2.56 -6.00
C SER A 50 10.45 1.57 -4.84
N THR A 51 11.27 1.66 -3.79
CA THR A 51 11.17 0.80 -2.60
C THR A 51 9.93 1.09 -1.77
N SER A 52 9.60 2.37 -1.54
CA SER A 52 8.39 2.77 -0.80
C SER A 52 7.10 2.35 -1.52
N LEU A 53 7.06 2.46 -2.85
CA LEU A 53 5.92 2.00 -3.64
C LEU A 53 5.76 0.47 -3.56
N VAL A 54 6.85 -0.29 -3.73
CA VAL A 54 6.82 -1.76 -3.56
C VAL A 54 6.32 -2.16 -2.17
N GLN A 55 6.80 -1.50 -1.11
CA GLN A 55 6.36 -1.76 0.25
C GLN A 55 4.88 -1.43 0.46
N THR A 56 4.41 -0.31 -0.09
CA THR A 56 2.99 0.10 -0.01
C THR A 56 2.09 -0.86 -0.77
N ILE A 57 2.51 -1.30 -1.95
CA ILE A 57 1.78 -2.30 -2.75
C ILE A 57 1.69 -3.65 -2.02
N GLY A 58 2.77 -4.05 -1.34
CA GLY A 58 2.86 -5.32 -0.61
C GLY A 58 1.80 -5.50 0.47
N ARG A 59 1.11 -4.43 0.87
CA ARG A 59 0.10 -4.43 1.93
C ARG A 59 -1.22 -5.08 1.50
N ALA A 60 -1.50 -5.04 0.19
CA ALA A 60 -2.60 -5.79 -0.41
C ALA A 60 -2.18 -7.21 -0.83
N ALA A 61 -0.90 -7.60 -0.73
CA ALA A 61 -0.40 -8.85 -1.31
C ALA A 61 -0.89 -10.12 -0.58
N ARG A 62 -1.44 -9.97 0.62
CA ARG A 62 -1.86 -11.07 1.49
C ARG A 62 -3.34 -11.41 1.34
N ASN A 63 -4.08 -10.57 0.62
CA ASN A 63 -5.48 -10.81 0.29
C ASN A 63 -5.59 -11.37 -1.13
N VAL A 64 -6.37 -12.44 -1.31
CA VAL A 64 -6.60 -13.07 -2.63
C VAL A 64 -7.25 -12.11 -3.63
N ALA A 65 -8.08 -11.18 -3.17
CA ALA A 65 -8.68 -10.10 -3.95
C ALA A 65 -7.84 -8.82 -3.92
N GLY A 66 -6.58 -8.90 -3.47
CA GLY A 66 -5.68 -7.78 -3.26
C GLY A 66 -5.43 -6.96 -4.52
N LYS A 67 -5.90 -5.72 -4.52
CA LYS A 67 -5.77 -4.74 -5.60
C LYS A 67 -5.06 -3.48 -5.09
N VAL A 68 -4.28 -2.86 -5.98
CA VAL A 68 -3.69 -1.54 -5.73
C VAL A 68 -4.13 -0.58 -6.82
N ILE A 69 -4.51 0.63 -6.42
CA ILE A 69 -4.85 1.73 -7.33
C ILE A 69 -3.86 2.86 -7.06
N MET A 70 -3.12 3.25 -8.09
CA MET A 70 -2.21 4.40 -8.04
C MET A 70 -2.86 5.54 -8.82
N TYR A 71 -3.22 6.61 -8.14
CA TYR A 71 -3.72 7.84 -8.75
C TYR A 71 -2.55 8.75 -9.08
N ALA A 72 -2.39 9.06 -10.36
CA ALA A 72 -1.29 9.85 -10.90
C ALA A 72 -1.67 10.39 -12.27
N ASP A 73 -1.03 11.49 -12.68
CA ASP A 73 -1.20 12.06 -14.02
C ASP A 73 -0.27 11.37 -15.04
N ARG A 74 0.86 10.82 -14.57
CA ARG A 74 1.83 10.09 -15.40
C ARG A 74 2.42 8.88 -14.69
N VAL A 75 2.98 7.94 -15.45
CA VAL A 75 3.73 6.80 -14.90
C VAL A 75 5.21 7.18 -14.77
N THR A 76 5.72 7.28 -13.54
CA THR A 76 7.16 7.52 -13.27
C THR A 76 7.97 6.23 -13.34
N ASP A 77 9.30 6.34 -13.35
CA ASP A 77 10.20 5.18 -13.33
C ASP A 77 10.07 4.38 -12.03
N SER A 78 9.87 5.06 -10.89
CA SER A 78 9.59 4.39 -9.62
C SER A 78 8.28 3.61 -9.64
N MET A 79 7.23 4.17 -10.24
CA MET A 79 5.96 3.46 -10.43
C MET A 79 6.12 2.25 -11.34
N ARG A 80 6.80 2.42 -12.49
CA ARG A 80 7.05 1.34 -13.44
C ARG A 80 7.81 0.19 -12.78
N TYR A 81 8.92 0.49 -12.12
CA TYR A 81 9.68 -0.51 -11.36
C TYR A 81 8.81 -1.25 -10.34
N ALA A 82 8.00 -0.51 -9.57
CA ALA A 82 7.17 -1.11 -8.53
C ALA A 82 6.08 -2.02 -9.12
N MET A 83 5.46 -1.64 -10.24
CA MET A 83 4.49 -2.48 -10.96
C MET A 83 5.15 -3.75 -11.52
N ASP A 84 6.31 -3.61 -12.16
CA ASP A 84 7.04 -4.73 -12.75
C ASP A 84 7.47 -5.74 -11.67
N GLU A 85 8.02 -5.25 -10.56
CA GLU A 85 8.40 -6.08 -9.41
C GLU A 85 7.19 -6.77 -8.77
N THR A 86 6.05 -6.07 -8.70
CA THR A 86 4.79 -6.65 -8.19
C THR A 86 4.29 -7.77 -9.10
N ASN A 87 4.27 -7.55 -10.41
CA ASN A 87 3.86 -8.54 -11.39
C ASN A 87 4.78 -9.77 -11.36
N ARG A 88 6.10 -9.54 -11.26
CA ARG A 88 7.10 -10.62 -11.14
C ARG A 88 6.89 -11.49 -9.90
N ARG A 89 6.49 -10.92 -8.76
CA ARG A 89 6.23 -11.67 -7.51
C ARG A 89 4.89 -12.42 -7.51
N ARG A 90 3.95 -12.02 -8.38
CA ARG A 90 2.62 -12.64 -8.51
C ARG A 90 2.56 -13.73 -9.59
N ALA A 91 3.50 -13.72 -10.54
CA ALA A 91 3.68 -14.76 -11.55
C ALA A 91 4.28 -16.04 -10.93
#